data_AF-A0A5A7MUV9-F1
#
_entry.id   AF-A0A5A7MUV9-F1
#
_cell.length_a   1.000
_cell.length_b   1.000
_cell.length_c   1.000
_cell.angle_alpha   90.00
_cell.angle_beta   90.00
_cell.angle_gamma   90.00
#
_symmetry.space_group_name_H-M   'P 1'
#
loop_
_entity.id
_entity.type
_entity.pdbx_description
1 polymer ?
#
loop_
_entity_poly.entity_id
_entity_poly.type
_entity_poly.pdbx_seq_one_letter_code
_entity_poly.pdbx_strand_id
1 'polypeptide(L)'
;MLTGYEEAPAGEELRPGQYWNAYMAGHKIAMPQPIFDDQVEYADGTPATVDQMAHDVTVFLAWLAEPSMEHRKSMGLSFMLFMAVFVVLLYLTNKRVWRPVKNGHSPLVDKD
;
A
#
# COMPACT_ATOMS: atom_id res chain seq x y z
N MET A 1 4.83 -2.24 -15.48
CA MET A 1 5.47 -1.25 -16.39
C MET A 1 6.84 -1.71 -16.84
N LEU A 2 7.83 -1.82 -15.94
CA LEU A 2 9.20 -2.22 -16.30
C LEU A 2 9.31 -3.60 -16.95
N THR A 3 8.46 -4.54 -16.56
CA THR A 3 8.46 -5.94 -17.03
C THR A 3 7.52 -6.24 -18.20
N GLY A 4 6.73 -5.25 -18.64
CA GLY A 4 5.62 -5.49 -19.59
C GLY A 4 5.93 -5.14 -21.05
N TYR A 5 7.20 -5.13 -21.43
CA TYR A 5 7.61 -4.87 -22.81
C TYR A 5 7.41 -6.13 -23.65
N GLU A 6 6.64 -6.02 -24.72
CA GLU A 6 6.28 -7.13 -25.61
C GLU A 6 6.27 -6.64 -27.06
N GLU A 7 6.18 -7.58 -28.01
CA GLU A 7 5.96 -7.22 -29.40
C GLU A 7 4.52 -6.72 -29.62
N ALA A 8 4.34 -5.72 -30.49
CA ALA A 8 3.02 -5.20 -30.79
C ALA A 8 2.16 -6.27 -31.47
N PRO A 9 0.88 -6.44 -31.07
CA PRO A 9 -0.01 -7.39 -31.72
C PRO A 9 -0.23 -7.01 -33.18
N ALA A 10 -0.59 -8.00 -34.00
CA ALA A 10 -0.82 -7.80 -35.42
C ALA A 10 -1.87 -6.70 -35.68
N GLY A 11 -1.51 -5.72 -36.50
CA GLY A 11 -2.37 -4.59 -36.89
C GLY A 11 -2.16 -3.30 -36.09
N GLU A 12 -1.33 -3.32 -35.04
CA GLU A 12 -0.96 -2.11 -34.31
C GLU A 12 0.28 -1.45 -34.91
N GLU A 13 0.12 -0.22 -35.41
CA GLU A 13 1.23 0.59 -35.88
C GLU A 13 1.83 1.43 -34.75
N LEU A 14 3.14 1.25 -34.53
CA LEU A 14 3.96 2.07 -33.67
C LEU A 14 4.65 3.15 -34.49
N ARG A 15 4.59 4.40 -34.02
CA ARG A 15 5.40 5.48 -34.62
C ARG A 15 6.88 5.28 -34.26
N PRO A 16 7.82 5.84 -35.04
CA PRO A 16 9.22 5.82 -34.67
C PRO A 16 9.45 6.36 -33.24
N GLY A 17 10.19 5.61 -32.43
CA GLY A 17 10.43 5.93 -31.02
C GLY A 17 9.30 5.53 -30.06
N GLN A 18 8.26 4.84 -30.54
CA GLN A 18 7.26 4.20 -29.69
C GLN A 18 7.54 2.71 -29.53
N TYR A 19 7.27 2.21 -28.33
CA TYR A 19 7.41 0.81 -27.94
C TYR A 19 6.08 0.32 -27.40
N TRP A 20 5.83 -0.97 -27.55
CA TRP A 20 4.63 -1.60 -27.01
C TRP A 20 4.86 -2.03 -25.55
N ASN A 21 3.90 -1.71 -24.68
CA ASN A 21 3.91 -2.15 -23.29
C ASN A 21 2.49 -2.53 -22.84
N ALA A 22 2.31 -3.76 -22.37
CA ALA A 22 0.98 -4.29 -22.02
C ALA A 22 0.28 -3.48 -20.91
N TYR A 23 1.03 -2.84 -20.01
CA TYR A 23 0.47 -2.10 -18.88
C TYR A 23 0.22 -0.62 -19.16
N MET A 24 0.91 -0.02 -20.14
CA MET A 24 0.78 1.41 -20.44
C MET A 24 -0.63 1.72 -20.96
N ALA A 25 -1.18 2.86 -20.56
CA ALA A 25 -2.46 3.33 -21.11
C ALA A 25 -2.34 3.54 -22.63
N GLY A 26 -3.16 2.82 -23.40
CA GLY A 26 -3.08 2.82 -24.87
C GLY A 26 -1.87 2.06 -25.42
N HIS A 27 -1.16 1.29 -24.58
CA HIS A 27 -0.08 0.35 -24.90
C HIS A 27 1.15 0.91 -25.63
N LYS A 28 1.20 2.21 -25.91
CA LYS A 28 2.30 2.86 -26.65
C LYS A 28 3.08 3.76 -25.69
N ILE A 29 4.34 3.42 -25.44
CA ILE A 29 5.24 4.16 -24.56
C ILE A 29 6.44 4.70 -25.36
N ALA A 30 6.90 5.92 -25.07
CA ALA A 30 8.08 6.51 -25.74
C ALA A 30 9.42 6.05 -25.13
N MET A 31 9.38 5.30 -24.03
CA MET A 31 10.54 4.80 -23.32
C MET A 31 10.86 3.39 -23.82
N PRO A 32 12.08 3.12 -24.34
CA PRO A 32 12.53 1.76 -24.65
C PRO A 32 12.61 0.90 -23.40
N GLN A 33 12.67 -0.42 -23.56
CA GLN A 33 12.89 -1.33 -22.44
C GLN A 33 14.20 -0.95 -21.70
N PRO A 34 14.13 -0.58 -20.41
CA PRO A 34 15.29 -0.08 -19.69
C PRO A 34 16.12 -1.19 -19.03
N ILE A 35 15.52 -2.36 -18.80
CA ILE A 35 16.08 -3.46 -18.01
C ILE A 35 16.08 -4.75 -18.84
N PHE A 36 17.23 -5.40 -18.93
CA PHE A 36 17.46 -6.71 -19.56
C PHE A 36 18.12 -7.67 -18.57
N ASP A 37 18.04 -8.98 -18.81
CA ASP A 37 18.67 -9.98 -17.93
C ASP A 37 20.19 -9.76 -17.84
N ASP A 38 20.72 -10.00 -16.64
CA ASP A 38 22.14 -9.92 -16.27
C ASP A 38 22.81 -8.56 -16.60
N GLN A 39 22.01 -7.49 -16.65
CA GLN A 39 22.50 -6.14 -16.96
C GLN A 39 23.34 -5.53 -15.82
N VAL A 40 23.21 -6.02 -14.58
CA VAL A 40 23.97 -5.58 -13.42
C VAL A 40 24.48 -6.78 -12.62
N GLU A 41 25.60 -6.60 -11.93
CA GLU A 41 26.09 -7.57 -10.95
C GLU A 41 25.71 -7.11 -9.55
N TYR A 42 24.90 -7.91 -8.85
CA TYR A 42 24.57 -7.63 -7.46
C TYR A 42 25.73 -7.98 -6.53
N ALA A 43 25.98 -7.12 -5.54
CA ALA A 43 27.08 -7.29 -4.58
C ALA A 43 26.90 -8.50 -3.64
N ASP A 44 25.68 -8.98 -3.47
CA ASP A 44 25.34 -10.14 -2.65
C ASP A 44 25.27 -11.46 -3.44
N GLY A 45 25.50 -11.42 -4.76
CA GLY A 45 25.44 -12.57 -5.64
C GLY A 45 24.01 -12.99 -6.03
N THR A 46 23.01 -12.15 -5.76
CA THR A 46 21.65 -12.34 -6.27
C THR A 46 21.64 -12.39 -7.81
N PRO A 47 20.93 -13.36 -8.44
CA PRO A 47 20.78 -13.39 -9.89
C PRO A 47 20.05 -12.15 -10.40
N ALA A 48 20.62 -11.50 -11.42
CA ALA A 48 20.07 -10.26 -11.98
C ALA A 48 19.05 -10.53 -13.10
N THR A 49 17.92 -11.15 -12.74
CA THR A 49 16.81 -11.30 -13.67
C THR A 49 16.03 -9.98 -13.83
N VAL A 50 15.35 -9.80 -14.97
CA VAL A 50 14.50 -8.61 -15.21
C VAL A 50 13.48 -8.40 -14.09
N ASP A 51 12.83 -9.46 -13.62
CA ASP A 51 11.83 -9.39 -12.55
C ASP A 51 12.45 -8.97 -11.21
N GLN A 52 13.63 -9.49 -10.89
CA GLN A 52 14.36 -9.15 -9.66
C GLN A 52 14.78 -7.67 -9.68
N MET A 53 15.40 -7.22 -10.76
CA MET A 53 15.79 -5.81 -10.92
C MET A 53 14.59 -4.86 -10.89
N ALA A 54 13.49 -5.22 -11.58
CA ALA A 54 12.27 -4.42 -11.55
C ALA A 54 11.68 -4.32 -10.14
N HIS A 55 11.67 -5.44 -9.40
CA HIS A 55 11.24 -5.46 -8.01
C HIS A 55 12.11 -4.53 -7.14
N ASP A 56 13.43 -4.66 -7.20
CA ASP A 56 14.31 -3.89 -6.32
C ASP A 56 14.29 -2.39 -6.62
N VAL A 57 14.24 -2.00 -7.89
CA VAL A 57 14.07 -0.59 -8.30
C VAL A 57 12.73 -0.06 -7.80
N THR A 58 11.64 -0.82 -7.90
CA THR A 58 10.33 -0.35 -7.43
C THR A 58 10.27 -0.25 -5.91
N VAL A 59 10.88 -1.17 -5.17
CA VAL A 59 11.02 -1.08 -3.70
C VAL A 59 11.82 0.16 -3.31
N PHE A 60 12.94 0.43 -4.00
CA PHE A 60 13.74 1.63 -3.76
C PHE A 60 12.96 2.92 -4.05
N LEU A 61 12.24 2.98 -5.17
CA LEU A 61 11.38 4.13 -5.51
C LEU A 61 10.22 4.30 -4.51
N ALA A 62 9.64 3.22 -4.02
CA ALA A 62 8.59 3.26 -3.00
C ALA A 62 9.13 3.82 -1.68
N TRP A 63 10.34 3.44 -1.29
CA TRP A 63 11.02 4.02 -0.14
C TRP A 63 11.35 5.50 -0.35
N LEU A 64 11.82 5.91 -1.53
CA LEU A 64 12.06 7.32 -1.85
C LEU A 64 10.77 8.15 -1.79
N ALA A 65 9.66 7.59 -2.24
CA ALA A 65 8.35 8.25 -2.18
C ALA A 65 7.86 8.37 -0.73
N GLU A 66 8.17 7.41 0.14
CA GLU A 66 7.74 7.41 1.55
C GLU A 66 8.82 6.87 2.51
N PRO A 67 9.83 7.68 2.90
CA PRO A 67 10.93 7.22 3.74
C PRO A 67 10.51 6.91 5.19
N SER A 68 9.39 7.48 5.65
CA SER A 68 8.86 7.28 7.01
C SER A 68 7.90 6.09 7.13
N MET A 69 7.76 5.26 6.09
CA MET A 69 6.76 4.20 6.02
C MET A 69 6.83 3.23 7.21
N GLU A 70 8.03 2.76 7.57
CA GLU A 70 8.23 1.81 8.67
C GLU A 70 7.86 2.42 10.03
N HIS A 71 8.25 3.67 10.25
CA HIS A 71 7.91 4.39 11.47
C HIS A 71 6.39 4.63 11.57
N ARG A 72 5.75 5.01 10.46
CA ARG A 72 4.29 5.20 10.40
C ARG A 72 3.54 3.89 10.67
N LYS A 73 3.97 2.77 10.07
CA LYS A 73 3.33 1.46 10.27
C LYS A 73 3.48 0.95 11.71
N SER A 74 4.68 1.05 12.29
CA SER A 74 4.94 0.62 13.67
C SER A 74 4.18 1.45 14.71
N MET A 75 4.15 2.78 14.55
CA MET A 75 3.30 3.64 15.39
C MET A 75 1.82 3.32 15.17
N GLY A 76 1.37 3.22 13.92
CA GLY A 76 -0.02 2.91 13.59
C GLY A 76 -0.51 1.63 14.28
N LEU A 77 0.30 0.58 14.29
CA LEU A 77 -0.03 -0.67 15.00
C LEU A 77 -0.21 -0.45 16.51
N SER A 78 0.71 0.29 17.14
CA SER A 78 0.65 0.61 18.57
C SER A 78 -0.63 1.39 18.90
N PHE A 79 -0.98 2.38 18.06
CA PHE A 79 -2.20 3.16 18.21
C PHE A 79 -3.48 2.33 18.00
N MET A 80 -3.50 1.42 17.04
CA MET A 80 -4.65 0.54 16.81
C MET A 80 -4.92 -0.36 18.02
N LEU A 81 -3.86 -0.96 18.60
CA LEU A 81 -3.98 -1.79 19.80
C LEU A 81 -4.47 -0.97 21.00
N PHE A 82 -3.90 0.21 21.23
CA PHE A 82 -4.35 1.13 22.27
C PHE A 82 -5.82 1.50 22.09
N MET A 83 -6.23 1.86 20.87
CA MET A 83 -7.60 2.27 20.57
C MET A 83 -8.59 1.12 20.79
N ALA A 84 -8.23 -0.12 20.44
CA ALA A 84 -9.07 -1.29 20.68
C ALA A 84 -9.37 -1.46 22.18
N VAL A 85 -8.34 -1.38 23.04
CA VAL A 85 -8.50 -1.44 24.49
C VAL A 85 -9.31 -0.24 25.01
N PHE A 86 -9.00 0.96 24.53
CA PHE A 86 -9.66 2.18 24.95
C PHE A 86 -11.16 2.17 24.63
N VAL A 87 -11.55 1.70 23.44
CA VAL A 87 -12.96 1.53 23.04
C VAL A 87 -13.68 0.55 23.96
N VAL A 88 -13.05 -0.58 24.32
CA VAL A 88 -13.64 -1.56 25.26
C VAL A 88 -13.87 -0.90 26.63
N LEU A 89 -12.89 -0.17 27.16
CA LEU A 89 -13.02 0.52 28.44
C LEU A 89 -14.11 1.59 28.42
N LEU A 90 -14.19 2.39 27.35
CA LEU A 90 -15.25 3.38 27.17
C LEU A 90 -16.63 2.71 27.08
N TYR A 91 -16.74 1.60 26.36
CA TYR A 91 -17.99 0.84 26.26
C TYR A 91 -18.45 0.33 27.64
N LEU A 92 -17.55 -0.26 28.43
CA LEU A 92 -17.86 -0.74 29.78
C LEU A 92 -18.23 0.42 30.72
N THR A 93 -17.52 1.54 30.63
CA THR A 93 -17.79 2.75 31.42
C THR A 93 -19.16 3.33 31.07
N ASN A 94 -19.45 3.49 29.78
CA ASN A 94 -20.76 3.91 29.28
C ASN A 94 -21.88 2.97 29.78
N LYS A 95 -21.68 1.66 29.66
CA LYS A 95 -22.64 0.66 30.17
C LYS A 95 -22.88 0.79 31.67
N ARG A 96 -21.85 1.06 32.47
CA ARG A 96 -21.96 1.25 33.92
C ARG A 96 -22.70 2.53 34.29
N VAL A 97 -22.35 3.66 33.68
CA VAL A 97 -22.95 4.98 33.96
C VAL A 97 -24.43 5.01 33.59
N TRP A 98 -24.80 4.42 32.46
CA TRP A 98 -26.19 4.42 31.98
C TRP A 98 -27.05 3.29 32.53
N ARG A 99 -26.49 2.41 33.37
CA ARG A 99 -27.24 1.28 33.96
C ARG A 99 -28.47 1.72 34.77
N PRO A 100 -28.41 2.75 35.65
CA PRO A 100 -29.57 3.18 36.44
C PRO A 100 -30.69 3.72 35.55
N VAL A 101 -30.34 4.59 34.59
CA VAL A 101 -31.29 5.18 33.62
C VAL A 101 -31.97 4.08 32.79
N LYS A 102 -31.21 3.09 32.31
CA LYS A 102 -31.75 1.95 31.54
C LYS A 102 -32.60 1.00 32.38
N ASN A 103 -32.39 0.96 33.70
CA ASN A 103 -33.16 0.16 34.64
C ASN A 103 -34.36 0.93 35.25
N GLY A 104 -34.70 2.11 34.71
CA GLY A 104 -35.87 2.88 35.13
C GLY A 104 -35.66 3.81 36.33
N HIS A 105 -34.46 3.87 36.93
CA HIS A 105 -34.11 4.89 37.92
C HIS A 105 -33.73 6.18 37.18
N SER A 106 -34.72 7.04 36.98
CA SER A 106 -34.51 8.38 36.43
C SER A 106 -34.36 9.37 37.59
N PRO A 107 -33.24 10.10 37.71
CA PRO A 107 -33.08 11.16 38.71
C PRO A 107 -34.07 12.34 38.53
N LEU A 108 -34.92 12.29 37.50
CA LEU A 108 -36.01 13.23 37.24
C LEU A 108 -37.38 12.76 37.77
N VAL A 109 -37.50 11.49 38.18
CA VAL A 109 -38.77 10.88 38.65
C VAL A 109 -38.78 10.71 40.18
N ASP A 110 -37.64 10.45 40.80
CA ASP A 110 -37.52 10.24 42.27
C ASP A 110 -37.39 11.57 43.07
N LYS A 111 -37.78 12.70 42.49
CA LYS A 111 -37.81 14.02 43.13
C LYS A 111 -39.26 14.38 43.48
N ASP A 112 -39.86 13.67 44.42
CA ASP A 112 -41.06 14.05 45.17
C ASP A 112 -41.09 13.32 46.52
#